data_AF-A0A933ZDD6-F1
#
_entry.id   AF-A0A933ZDD6-F1
#
_cell.length_a   1.000
_cell.length_b   1.000
_cell.length_c   1.000
_cell.angle_alpha   90.00
_cell.angle_beta   90.00
_cell.angle_gamma   90.00
#
_symmetry.space_group_name_H-M   'P 1'
#
loop_
_entity.id
_entity.type
_entity.pdbx_description
1 polymer ?
#
loop_
_entity_poly.entity_id
_entity_poly.type
_entity_poly.pdbx_seq_one_letter_code
_entity_poly.pdbx_strand_id
1 'polypeptide(L)'
;MTTPYGPPFRRDQFFRSEALAGARWWQDQLRAKSNPVSRRALLLTVALGAGIVAVGGVGVAIAAATSDDEEVKKEDSLTAQKAHGWDFGSELEPLPFDPSTSGSFDPSVCSTLATDLAPTQPRLQPYYVPTLFQSLSAKPTGELPPGAPRALPSVMRPVQTPEMTVAYERGRALASLMAAAPAGRALLVDLPGPEAVAFAAGLAERLEPVFLFDNWPHPRGVVASHVTLAAAVSYLPRFREAASTRSPQAPPVFVLDRNRLNPYTDDSEKFDNRCLARTPPVSGLKALGISQLLYVSSKAETQEGDDVIADLVAYSNAGVDVKTVAATDFRAEDALPTPDPVAPGARDAGAPIAKGGAVHAGPYYYGGYGHTHLAFIHAYGWGTPAAPFRTPTNVSRGFAYRPVPRATIFSPSAGATKSKPAGFGQVSTVVNRSTGRVVGVQFGRSGSYGRGSSWGG
;
A
#
# COMPACT_ATOMS: atom_id res chain seq x y z
N MET A 1 -61.11 40.58 10.68
CA MET A 1 -59.73 40.11 10.48
C MET A 1 -59.79 38.95 9.49
N THR A 2 -59.46 39.24 8.24
CA THR A 2 -59.45 38.30 7.11
C THR A 2 -58.01 37.85 6.83
N THR A 3 -57.81 36.56 6.58
CA THR A 3 -56.71 36.07 5.74
C THR A 3 -57.30 35.04 4.76
N PRO A 4 -57.19 35.25 3.43
CA PRO A 4 -57.69 34.31 2.45
C PRO A 4 -56.64 33.22 2.19
N TYR A 5 -57.11 31.97 2.07
CA TYR A 5 -56.32 30.84 1.56
C TYR A 5 -55.90 31.16 0.12
N GLY A 6 -54.59 31.10 -0.15
CA GLY A 6 -54.03 31.27 -1.49
C GLY A 6 -54.51 30.17 -2.47
N PRO A 7 -54.39 30.41 -3.79
CA PRO A 7 -54.84 29.45 -4.81
C PRO A 7 -54.03 28.14 -4.74
N PRO A 8 -54.61 26.99 -5.18
CA PRO A 8 -53.92 25.72 -5.19
C PRO A 8 -52.70 25.77 -6.12
N PHE A 9 -51.62 25.10 -5.71
CA PHE A 9 -50.39 25.01 -6.50
C PHE A 9 -50.69 24.52 -7.92
N ARG A 10 -50.37 25.34 -8.92
CA ARG A 10 -50.41 24.97 -10.34
C ARG A 10 -48.97 24.82 -10.83
N ARG A 11 -48.64 23.63 -11.34
CA ARG A 11 -47.30 23.33 -11.87
C ARG A 11 -47.07 24.13 -13.16
N ASP A 12 -46.08 25.02 -13.13
CA ASP A 12 -45.89 26.04 -14.16
C ASP A 12 -44.94 25.62 -15.30
N GLN A 13 -43.96 24.73 -15.08
CA GLN A 13 -43.03 24.29 -16.13
C GLN A 13 -42.56 22.83 -15.99
N PHE A 14 -42.21 22.22 -17.13
CA PHE A 14 -41.53 20.92 -17.21
C PHE A 14 -40.06 21.14 -17.56
N PHE A 15 -39.15 20.73 -16.66
CA PHE A 15 -37.73 20.63 -16.98
C PHE A 15 -37.37 19.17 -17.25
N ARG A 16 -36.82 18.89 -18.43
CA ARG A 16 -36.12 17.63 -18.74
C ARG A 16 -34.64 17.96 -18.83
N SER A 17 -33.88 17.66 -17.76
CA SER A 17 -32.42 17.68 -17.77
C SER A 17 -31.89 16.35 -17.23
N GLU A 18 -30.70 15.93 -17.69
CA GLU A 18 -30.10 14.63 -17.33
C GLU A 18 -29.85 14.50 -15.82
N ALA A 19 -29.66 15.60 -15.10
CA ALA A 19 -29.54 15.62 -13.64
C ALA A 19 -30.82 15.15 -12.91
N LEU A 20 -32.00 15.25 -13.54
CA LEU A 20 -33.28 14.79 -12.98
C LEU A 20 -33.58 13.31 -13.29
N ALA A 21 -32.82 12.67 -14.20
CA ALA A 21 -32.88 11.22 -14.40
C ALA A 21 -32.31 10.45 -13.21
N GLY A 22 -31.33 11.04 -12.50
CA GLY A 22 -30.73 10.46 -11.30
C GLY A 22 -31.72 10.30 -10.13
N ALA A 23 -32.61 11.28 -9.95
CA ALA A 23 -33.59 11.27 -8.87
C ALA A 23 -34.73 10.27 -9.10
N ARG A 24 -35.10 9.98 -10.35
CA ARG A 24 -36.11 8.96 -10.69
C ARG A 24 -35.60 7.55 -10.41
N TRP A 25 -34.36 7.23 -10.77
CA TRP A 25 -33.73 5.95 -10.45
C TRP A 25 -33.72 5.68 -8.93
N TRP A 26 -33.37 6.67 -8.12
CA TRP A 26 -33.36 6.55 -6.67
C TRP A 26 -34.78 6.37 -6.10
N GLN A 27 -35.77 7.06 -6.65
CA GLN A 27 -37.17 6.94 -6.24
C GLN A 27 -37.80 5.59 -6.65
N ASP A 28 -37.40 5.05 -7.80
CA ASP A 28 -37.80 3.71 -8.27
C ASP A 28 -37.14 2.60 -7.43
N GLN A 29 -35.90 2.80 -6.96
CA GLN A 29 -35.25 1.90 -5.99
C GLN A 29 -35.97 1.86 -4.63
N LEU A 30 -36.53 2.97 -4.17
CA LEU A 30 -37.29 3.01 -2.91
C LEU A 30 -38.67 2.37 -3.04
N ARG A 31 -39.31 2.45 -4.21
CA ARG A 31 -40.61 1.80 -4.49
C ARG A 31 -40.49 0.30 -4.75
N ALA A 32 -39.36 -0.16 -5.29
CA ALA A 32 -39.09 -1.59 -5.48
C ALA A 32 -38.83 -2.35 -4.17
N LYS A 33 -38.60 -1.65 -3.04
CA LYS A 33 -38.34 -2.25 -1.72
C LYS A 33 -39.58 -2.71 -0.96
N SER A 34 -40.80 -2.57 -1.49
CA SER A 34 -42.05 -2.92 -0.79
C SER A 34 -42.83 -4.08 -1.41
N ASN A 35 -42.19 -5.21 -1.77
CA ASN A 35 -42.93 -6.45 -2.05
C ASN A 35 -42.13 -7.74 -1.74
N PRO A 36 -42.53 -8.56 -0.76
CA PRO A 36 -41.74 -9.70 -0.27
C PRO A 36 -41.94 -11.04 -1.00
N VAL A 37 -42.70 -11.13 -2.10
CA VAL A 37 -43.10 -12.44 -2.68
C VAL A 37 -42.39 -12.83 -4.00
N SER A 38 -41.57 -11.96 -4.61
CA SER A 38 -41.00 -12.24 -5.94
C SER A 38 -39.64 -12.98 -5.97
N ARG A 39 -39.10 -13.42 -4.84
CA ARG A 39 -37.75 -14.02 -4.80
C ARG A 39 -37.66 -15.47 -5.32
N ARG A 40 -38.77 -16.20 -5.45
CA ARG A 40 -38.78 -17.59 -5.95
C ARG A 40 -38.87 -17.71 -7.48
N ALA A 41 -39.26 -16.66 -8.21
CA ALA A 41 -39.49 -16.75 -9.65
C ALA A 41 -38.28 -16.32 -10.51
N LEU A 42 -37.26 -15.66 -9.93
CA LEU A 42 -36.08 -15.18 -10.66
C LEU A 42 -34.93 -16.20 -10.75
N LEU A 43 -34.96 -17.26 -9.92
CA LEU A 43 -33.93 -18.30 -9.90
C LEU A 43 -34.20 -19.47 -10.87
N LEU A 44 -35.34 -19.48 -11.56
CA LEU A 44 -35.68 -20.51 -12.55
C LEU A 44 -35.52 -20.06 -14.02
N THR A 45 -35.18 -18.79 -14.28
CA THR A 45 -35.13 -18.22 -15.64
C THR A 45 -33.74 -18.04 -16.25
N VAL A 46 -32.65 -18.38 -15.56
CA VAL A 46 -31.28 -18.29 -16.14
C VAL A 46 -30.75 -19.66 -16.61
N ALA A 47 -31.53 -20.74 -16.48
CA ALA A 47 -31.10 -22.06 -16.94
C ALA A 47 -31.17 -22.29 -18.46
N LEU A 48 -31.72 -21.36 -19.27
CA LEU A 48 -31.85 -21.57 -20.72
C LEU A 48 -31.67 -20.26 -21.51
N GLY A 49 -30.49 -20.10 -22.10
CA GLY A 49 -30.32 -19.58 -23.48
C GLY A 49 -30.44 -18.08 -23.76
N ALA A 50 -29.40 -17.60 -24.47
CA ALA A 50 -29.33 -16.44 -25.37
C ALA A 50 -29.01 -15.05 -24.77
N GLY A 51 -28.01 -14.41 -25.39
CA GLY A 51 -27.34 -13.20 -24.94
C GLY A 51 -28.16 -11.91 -24.98
N ILE A 52 -27.67 -10.90 -24.26
CA ILE A 52 -27.26 -9.58 -24.77
C ILE A 52 -26.43 -8.88 -23.69
N VAL A 53 -25.41 -8.15 -24.16
CA VAL A 53 -24.50 -7.27 -23.42
C VAL A 53 -25.25 -6.08 -22.81
N ALA A 54 -25.06 -5.85 -21.50
CA ALA A 54 -25.24 -4.54 -20.89
C ALA A 54 -24.20 -4.35 -19.77
N VAL A 55 -23.34 -3.35 -19.95
CA VAL A 55 -22.31 -2.92 -19.00
C VAL A 55 -23.00 -2.35 -17.76
N GLY A 56 -22.86 -3.05 -16.63
CA GLY A 56 -23.35 -2.62 -15.33
C GLY A 56 -23.05 -3.70 -14.29
N GLY A 57 -22.19 -3.36 -13.33
CA GLY A 57 -21.59 -4.32 -12.39
C GLY A 57 -22.62 -5.20 -11.67
N VAL A 58 -22.48 -6.51 -11.87
CA VAL A 58 -23.03 -7.53 -10.99
C VAL A 58 -21.84 -8.35 -10.50
N GLY A 59 -21.24 -7.92 -9.39
CA GLY A 59 -20.52 -8.85 -8.55
C GLY A 59 -21.56 -9.82 -7.99
N VAL A 60 -21.41 -11.11 -8.26
CA VAL A 60 -22.29 -12.14 -7.70
C VAL A 60 -21.97 -12.24 -6.21
N ALA A 61 -22.57 -11.37 -5.41
CA ALA A 61 -22.65 -11.53 -3.97
C ALA A 61 -23.73 -12.58 -3.71
N ILE A 62 -23.33 -13.84 -3.49
CA ILE A 62 -24.22 -14.86 -2.89
C ILE A 62 -24.44 -14.46 -1.43
N ALA A 63 -25.28 -13.47 -1.20
CA ALA A 63 -25.73 -13.08 0.12
C ALA A 63 -27.20 -13.48 0.26
N ALA A 64 -27.44 -14.40 1.20
CA ALA A 64 -28.74 -14.84 1.73
C ALA A 64 -29.51 -15.94 0.96
N ALA A 65 -28.85 -17.05 0.67
CA ALA A 65 -29.47 -18.37 0.63
C ALA A 65 -28.39 -19.46 0.83
N THR A 66 -27.76 -19.51 2.02
CA THR A 66 -26.97 -20.71 2.35
C THR A 66 -27.97 -21.87 2.39
N SER A 67 -27.86 -22.78 1.43
CA SER A 67 -28.49 -24.09 1.57
C SER A 67 -27.95 -24.77 2.83
N ASP A 68 -28.68 -25.73 3.40
CA ASP A 68 -28.23 -26.46 4.61
C ASP A 68 -26.84 -27.12 4.44
N ASP A 69 -26.35 -27.21 3.20
CA ASP A 69 -25.08 -27.80 2.79
C ASP A 69 -23.92 -26.79 2.64
N GLU A 70 -24.05 -25.53 3.07
CA GLU A 70 -22.95 -24.55 3.00
C GLU A 70 -22.44 -24.13 4.40
N GLU A 71 -21.14 -23.87 4.51
CA GLU A 71 -20.46 -23.40 5.71
C GLU A 71 -19.52 -22.23 5.37
N VAL A 72 -19.46 -21.22 6.24
CA VAL A 72 -18.53 -20.10 6.10
C VAL A 72 -17.31 -20.34 6.98
N LYS A 73 -16.12 -20.38 6.38
CA LYS A 73 -14.84 -20.55 7.08
C LYS A 73 -13.99 -19.30 6.94
N LYS A 74 -13.27 -18.95 8.00
CA LYS A 74 -12.23 -17.91 7.91
C LYS A 74 -10.93 -18.54 7.44
N GLU A 75 -10.33 -17.93 6.44
CA GLU A 75 -9.05 -18.36 5.86
C GLU A 75 -8.09 -17.18 5.78
N ASP A 76 -6.79 -17.45 5.85
CA ASP A 76 -5.76 -16.45 5.57
C ASP A 76 -5.84 -16.01 4.10
N SER A 77 -5.87 -14.69 3.88
CA SER A 77 -6.20 -14.13 2.57
C SER A 77 -5.16 -14.47 1.50
N LEU A 78 -3.89 -14.51 1.87
CA LEU A 78 -2.80 -14.92 0.99
C LEU A 78 -2.92 -16.41 0.62
N THR A 79 -3.33 -17.25 1.57
CA THR A 79 -3.57 -18.68 1.33
C THR A 79 -4.72 -18.86 0.33
N ALA A 80 -5.84 -18.16 0.54
CA ALA A 80 -6.97 -18.18 -0.37
C ALA A 80 -6.60 -17.69 -1.79
N GLN A 81 -5.82 -16.61 -1.91
CA GLN A 81 -5.39 -16.09 -3.21
C GLN A 81 -4.43 -17.02 -3.95
N LYS A 82 -3.54 -17.71 -3.24
CA LYS A 82 -2.68 -18.74 -3.84
C LYS A 82 -3.49 -19.93 -4.35
N ALA A 83 -4.52 -20.33 -3.60
CA ALA A 83 -5.39 -21.44 -3.97
C ALA A 83 -6.28 -21.09 -5.17
N HIS A 84 -6.91 -19.92 -5.17
CA HIS A 84 -8.02 -19.63 -6.09
C HIS A 84 -7.74 -18.55 -7.14
N GLY A 85 -6.68 -17.75 -6.97
CA GLY A 85 -6.34 -16.66 -7.88
C GLY A 85 -6.31 -15.30 -7.19
N TRP A 86 -5.71 -14.33 -7.87
CA TRP A 86 -5.53 -12.96 -7.35
C TRP A 86 -6.85 -12.18 -7.27
N ASP A 87 -7.81 -12.49 -8.14
CA ASP A 87 -9.15 -11.90 -8.26
C ASP A 87 -10.24 -12.77 -7.61
N PHE A 88 -9.88 -13.63 -6.65
CA PHE A 88 -10.81 -14.56 -6.00
C PHE A 88 -12.06 -13.86 -5.43
N GLY A 89 -13.23 -14.17 -5.99
CA GLY A 89 -14.51 -13.55 -5.66
C GLY A 89 -14.78 -12.19 -6.30
N SER A 90 -13.92 -11.73 -7.21
CA SER A 90 -14.04 -10.49 -7.96
C SER A 90 -13.51 -10.66 -9.38
N GLU A 91 -13.74 -11.83 -9.98
CA GLU A 91 -13.15 -12.28 -11.24
C GLU A 91 -13.48 -11.36 -12.43
N LEU A 92 -14.65 -10.72 -12.38
CA LEU A 92 -15.12 -9.78 -13.40
C LEU A 92 -14.63 -8.35 -13.19
N GLU A 93 -13.98 -8.04 -12.07
CA GLU A 93 -13.56 -6.68 -11.74
C GLU A 93 -12.15 -6.38 -12.27
N PRO A 94 -11.93 -5.24 -12.94
CA PRO A 94 -10.60 -4.83 -13.33
C PRO A 94 -9.77 -4.36 -12.12
N LEU A 95 -8.45 -4.50 -12.20
CA LEU A 95 -7.55 -3.81 -11.28
C LEU A 95 -7.65 -2.30 -11.50
N PRO A 96 -7.87 -1.50 -10.44
CA PRO A 96 -7.95 -0.06 -10.57
C PRO A 96 -6.55 0.55 -10.75
N PHE A 97 -6.25 1.09 -11.93
CA PHE A 97 -5.04 1.88 -12.19
C PHE A 97 -5.42 3.34 -12.43
N ASP A 98 -4.55 4.27 -12.02
CA ASP A 98 -4.71 5.68 -12.39
C ASP A 98 -4.49 5.85 -13.91
N PRO A 99 -5.39 6.54 -14.63
CA PRO A 99 -5.27 6.72 -16.09
C PRO A 99 -4.04 7.51 -16.54
N SER A 100 -3.33 8.21 -15.64
CA SER A 100 -2.14 9.03 -15.95
C SER A 100 -0.89 8.20 -16.28
N THR A 101 -0.94 6.87 -16.18
CA THR A 101 0.21 6.01 -16.38
C THR A 101 0.17 5.33 -17.74
N SER A 102 1.04 5.74 -18.66
CA SER A 102 1.24 5.03 -19.94
C SER A 102 2.72 5.07 -20.35
N GLY A 103 3.29 3.89 -20.54
CA GLY A 103 4.61 3.65 -21.11
C GLY A 103 4.61 2.30 -21.83
N SER A 104 5.54 2.09 -22.75
CA SER A 104 5.71 0.77 -23.36
C SER A 104 6.04 -0.26 -22.29
N PHE A 105 5.37 -1.41 -22.35
CA PHE A 105 5.51 -2.49 -21.37
C PHE A 105 5.75 -3.78 -22.12
N ASP A 106 6.80 -4.50 -21.74
CA ASP A 106 7.04 -5.86 -22.20
C ASP A 106 6.48 -6.84 -21.14
N PRO A 107 5.37 -7.55 -21.41
CA PRO A 107 4.79 -8.50 -20.48
C PRO A 107 5.72 -9.68 -20.14
N SER A 108 6.75 -9.95 -20.96
CA SER A 108 7.67 -11.06 -20.72
C SER A 108 8.41 -10.93 -19.38
N VAL A 109 8.66 -9.69 -18.94
CA VAL A 109 9.37 -9.39 -17.69
C VAL A 109 8.62 -9.84 -16.44
N CYS A 110 7.29 -10.03 -16.54
CA CYS A 110 6.50 -10.50 -15.41
C CYS A 110 6.91 -11.89 -14.93
N SER A 111 7.42 -12.73 -15.83
CA SER A 111 7.83 -14.10 -15.50
C SER A 111 9.13 -14.16 -14.68
N THR A 112 10.00 -13.15 -14.82
CA THR A 112 11.32 -13.10 -14.18
C THR A 112 11.40 -12.12 -13.02
N LEU A 113 10.38 -11.28 -12.82
CA LEU A 113 10.41 -10.16 -11.87
C LEU A 113 10.89 -10.54 -10.46
N ALA A 114 10.37 -11.66 -9.91
CA ALA A 114 10.79 -12.14 -8.59
C ALA A 114 12.26 -12.56 -8.53
N THR A 115 12.84 -13.02 -9.64
CA THR A 115 14.26 -13.37 -9.72
C THR A 115 15.11 -12.12 -9.95
N ASP A 116 14.68 -11.23 -10.84
CA ASP A 116 15.39 -9.98 -11.15
C ASP A 116 15.49 -9.02 -9.96
N LEU A 117 14.49 -9.04 -9.06
CA LEU A 117 14.45 -8.20 -7.86
C LEU A 117 14.98 -8.90 -6.60
N ALA A 118 15.48 -10.14 -6.72
CA ALA A 118 16.12 -10.82 -5.61
C ALA A 118 17.48 -10.17 -5.30
N PRO A 119 17.90 -10.12 -4.02
CA PRO A 119 19.19 -9.55 -3.69
C PRO A 119 20.34 -10.37 -4.28
N THR A 120 21.31 -9.71 -4.92
CA THR A 120 22.48 -10.36 -5.53
C THR A 120 23.41 -11.00 -4.48
N GLN A 121 23.38 -10.49 -3.25
CA GLN A 121 24.18 -11.02 -2.15
C GLN A 121 23.51 -12.24 -1.50
N PRO A 122 24.15 -13.43 -1.50
CA PRO A 122 23.55 -14.64 -0.92
C PRO A 122 23.16 -14.50 0.56
N ARG A 123 23.93 -13.73 1.34
CA ARG A 123 23.65 -13.48 2.76
C ARG A 123 22.33 -12.74 3.03
N LEU A 124 21.77 -12.07 2.02
CA LEU A 124 20.52 -11.31 2.13
C LEU A 124 19.29 -12.08 1.64
N GLN A 125 19.50 -13.17 0.89
CA GLN A 125 18.42 -14.02 0.38
C GLN A 125 17.45 -14.53 1.45
N PRO A 126 17.88 -14.92 2.67
CA PRO A 126 16.94 -15.37 3.71
C PRO A 126 15.91 -14.33 4.15
N TYR A 127 16.18 -13.04 3.89
CA TYR A 127 15.30 -11.94 4.26
C TYR A 127 14.42 -11.47 3.10
N TYR A 128 14.66 -11.95 1.88
CA TYR A 128 13.86 -11.57 0.72
C TYR A 128 12.46 -12.19 0.79
N VAL A 129 11.42 -11.37 0.67
CA VAL A 129 10.02 -11.83 0.65
C VAL A 129 9.42 -11.50 -0.71
N PRO A 130 9.46 -12.46 -1.66
CA PRO A 130 9.06 -12.23 -3.05
C PRO A 130 7.57 -12.38 -3.32
N THR A 131 6.74 -12.59 -2.29
CA THR A 131 5.33 -13.00 -2.41
C THR A 131 4.56 -12.15 -3.42
N LEU A 132 4.69 -10.82 -3.34
CA LEU A 132 4.03 -9.91 -4.29
C LEU A 132 4.50 -10.13 -5.73
N PHE A 133 5.80 -10.32 -5.96
CA PHE A 133 6.33 -10.51 -7.31
C PHE A 133 6.00 -11.90 -7.88
N GLN A 134 5.94 -12.92 -7.02
CA GLN A 134 5.53 -14.27 -7.38
C GLN A 134 4.07 -14.32 -7.86
N SER A 135 3.22 -13.36 -7.46
CA SER A 135 1.83 -13.29 -7.92
C SER A 135 1.68 -13.21 -9.45
N LEU A 136 2.68 -12.70 -10.16
CA LEU A 136 2.68 -12.58 -11.62
C LEU A 136 2.80 -13.92 -12.35
N SER A 137 3.54 -14.87 -11.78
CA SER A 137 3.76 -16.19 -12.39
C SER A 137 2.94 -17.29 -11.72
N ALA A 138 2.22 -16.96 -10.65
CA ALA A 138 1.42 -17.89 -9.91
C ALA A 138 0.26 -18.45 -10.75
N LYS A 139 0.06 -19.76 -10.64
CA LYS A 139 -1.12 -20.46 -11.14
C LYS A 139 -1.95 -20.90 -9.94
N PRO A 140 -3.27 -20.65 -9.94
CA PRO A 140 -4.15 -21.16 -8.89
C PRO A 140 -3.99 -22.67 -8.76
N THR A 141 -3.88 -23.17 -7.53
CA THR A 141 -3.69 -24.60 -7.25
C THR A 141 -5.01 -25.34 -7.02
N GLY A 142 -6.11 -24.62 -6.78
CA GLY A 142 -7.45 -25.16 -6.56
C GLY A 142 -8.29 -25.27 -7.83
N GLU A 143 -9.45 -25.92 -7.70
CA GLU A 143 -10.45 -25.93 -8.77
C GLU A 143 -10.98 -24.51 -9.00
N LEU A 144 -10.91 -24.06 -10.25
CA LEU A 144 -11.36 -22.74 -10.65
C LEU A 144 -12.89 -22.68 -10.73
N PRO A 145 -13.54 -21.60 -10.27
CA PRO A 145 -14.93 -21.35 -10.61
C PRO A 145 -15.12 -21.11 -12.13
N PRO A 146 -16.34 -21.27 -12.66
CA PRO A 146 -16.63 -20.97 -14.08
C PRO A 146 -16.27 -19.51 -14.40
N GLY A 147 -15.41 -19.30 -15.40
CA GLY A 147 -14.87 -17.96 -15.74
C GLY A 147 -13.46 -17.76 -15.17
N ALA A 148 -12.52 -18.60 -15.61
CA ALA A 148 -11.15 -18.67 -15.10
C ALA A 148 -10.52 -17.29 -14.86
N PRO A 149 -9.80 -17.12 -13.75
CA PRO A 149 -9.14 -15.86 -13.41
C PRO A 149 -8.21 -15.46 -14.53
N ARG A 150 -8.25 -14.18 -14.89
CA ARG A 150 -7.33 -13.66 -15.92
C ARG A 150 -5.91 -13.85 -15.42
N ALA A 151 -4.99 -14.22 -16.31
CA ALA A 151 -3.58 -14.23 -15.94
C ALA A 151 -3.18 -12.82 -15.51
N LEU A 152 -2.69 -12.64 -14.28
CA LEU A 152 -2.34 -11.31 -13.76
C LEU A 152 -1.45 -10.49 -14.74
N PRO A 153 -0.42 -11.07 -15.40
CA PRO A 153 0.39 -10.33 -16.38
C PRO A 153 -0.42 -9.69 -17.52
N SER A 154 -1.55 -10.27 -17.92
CA SER A 154 -2.40 -9.76 -19.00
C SER A 154 -3.15 -8.47 -18.65
N VAL A 155 -3.29 -8.17 -17.36
CA VAL A 155 -4.01 -6.98 -16.87
C VAL A 155 -3.08 -5.97 -16.21
N MET A 156 -1.80 -6.31 -16.02
CA MET A 156 -0.80 -5.43 -15.46
C MET A 156 -0.42 -4.31 -16.43
N ARG A 157 -0.14 -3.15 -15.85
CA ARG A 157 0.34 -1.96 -16.54
C ARG A 157 1.44 -1.33 -15.71
N PRO A 158 2.53 -0.82 -16.30
CA PRO A 158 3.51 -0.04 -15.54
C PRO A 158 2.86 1.24 -15.03
N VAL A 159 3.21 1.63 -13.81
CA VAL A 159 2.75 2.87 -13.17
C VAL A 159 3.96 3.73 -12.91
N GLN A 160 3.87 5.01 -13.25
CA GLN A 160 4.84 6.03 -12.89
C GLN A 160 4.10 7.32 -12.57
N THR A 161 4.11 7.71 -11.29
CA THR A 161 3.47 8.95 -10.82
C THR A 161 4.52 10.04 -10.55
N PRO A 162 4.09 11.31 -10.42
CA PRO A 162 4.99 12.38 -9.97
C PRO A 162 5.62 12.08 -8.60
N GLU A 163 4.88 11.50 -7.67
CA GLU A 163 5.35 11.14 -6.32
C GLU A 163 6.45 10.08 -6.37
N MET A 164 6.32 9.10 -7.28
CA MET A 164 7.37 8.11 -7.52
C MET A 164 8.65 8.77 -8.06
N THR A 165 8.52 9.75 -8.94
CA THR A 165 9.68 10.48 -9.49
C THR A 165 10.39 11.27 -8.40
N VAL A 166 9.64 11.94 -7.53
CA VAL A 166 10.18 12.62 -6.34
C VAL A 166 10.83 11.62 -5.37
N ALA A 167 10.21 10.48 -5.12
CA ALA A 167 10.74 9.44 -4.24
C ALA A 167 12.06 8.86 -4.78
N TYR A 168 12.14 8.62 -6.09
CA TYR A 168 13.37 8.18 -6.75
C TYR A 168 14.53 9.16 -6.55
N GLU A 169 14.33 10.45 -6.79
CA GLU A 169 15.39 11.45 -6.60
C GLU A 169 15.80 11.62 -5.13
N ARG A 170 14.85 11.51 -4.20
CA ARG A 170 15.17 11.46 -2.76
C ARG A 170 16.00 10.23 -2.40
N GLY A 171 15.71 9.08 -3.00
CA GLY A 171 16.50 7.86 -2.86
C GLY A 171 17.93 8.05 -3.34
N ARG A 172 18.11 8.68 -4.52
CA ARG A 172 19.44 9.02 -5.06
C ARG A 172 20.23 9.95 -4.16
N ALA A 173 19.58 10.97 -3.62
CA ALA A 173 20.20 11.90 -2.67
C ALA A 173 20.61 11.22 -1.36
N LEU A 174 19.84 10.24 -0.86
CA LEU A 174 20.29 9.46 0.29
C LEU A 174 21.45 8.52 -0.09
N ALA A 175 21.41 7.89 -1.28
CA ALA A 175 22.50 7.03 -1.75
C ALA A 175 23.85 7.75 -1.88
N SER A 176 23.87 9.01 -2.32
CA SER A 176 25.12 9.79 -2.40
C SER A 176 25.79 9.99 -1.03
N LEU A 177 25.00 10.11 0.04
CA LEU A 177 25.50 10.20 1.41
C LEU A 177 26.01 8.85 1.93
N MET A 178 25.40 7.76 1.48
CA MET A 178 25.80 6.41 1.87
C MET A 178 27.07 5.93 1.14
N ALA A 179 27.48 6.56 0.04
CA ALA A 179 28.71 6.20 -0.68
C ALA A 179 29.98 6.42 0.16
N ALA A 180 29.97 7.41 1.06
CA ALA A 180 31.09 7.73 1.96
C ALA A 180 30.98 7.04 3.34
N ALA A 181 29.99 6.17 3.51
CA ALA A 181 29.66 5.58 4.80
C ALA A 181 30.56 4.40 5.19
N PRO A 182 31.04 4.33 6.44
CA PRO A 182 31.52 3.09 7.04
C PRO A 182 30.55 1.91 6.86
N ALA A 183 31.11 0.70 6.82
CA ALA A 183 30.37 -0.56 6.80
C ALA A 183 29.49 -0.73 8.06
N GLY A 184 28.53 -1.66 8.00
CA GLY A 184 27.64 -1.99 9.12
C GLY A 184 26.36 -1.14 9.20
N ARG A 185 26.00 -0.46 8.11
CA ARG A 185 24.74 0.28 8.00
C ARG A 185 23.69 -0.53 7.25
N ALA A 186 22.43 -0.30 7.60
CA ALA A 186 21.29 -0.76 6.83
C ALA A 186 20.19 0.32 6.83
N LEU A 187 19.32 0.26 5.82
CA LEU A 187 18.12 1.09 5.76
C LEU A 187 16.89 0.19 5.92
N LEU A 188 15.85 0.70 6.58
CA LEU A 188 14.50 0.14 6.57
C LEU A 188 13.57 1.19 5.97
N VAL A 189 13.22 1.03 4.70
CA VAL A 189 12.39 1.96 3.95
C VAL A 189 10.93 1.59 4.13
N ASP A 190 10.14 2.48 4.73
CA ASP A 190 8.72 2.27 5.02
C ASP A 190 7.89 3.44 4.47
N LEU A 191 7.75 3.44 3.14
CA LEU A 191 7.02 4.43 2.35
C LEU A 191 5.79 3.80 1.71
N PRO A 192 4.80 4.57 1.21
CA PRO A 192 3.72 4.00 0.40
C PRO A 192 4.30 3.18 -0.75
N GLY A 193 3.71 2.02 -1.04
CA GLY A 193 4.35 0.97 -1.86
C GLY A 193 5.00 1.42 -3.18
N PRO A 194 4.30 2.16 -4.08
CA PRO A 194 4.90 2.65 -5.31
C PRO A 194 6.14 3.55 -5.07
N GLU A 195 6.07 4.43 -4.10
CA GLU A 195 7.14 5.33 -3.68
C GLU A 195 8.27 4.57 -2.98
N ALA A 196 7.98 3.52 -2.21
CA ALA A 196 8.99 2.65 -1.61
C ALA A 196 9.85 1.97 -2.67
N VAL A 197 9.21 1.46 -3.73
CA VAL A 197 9.90 0.89 -4.89
C VAL A 197 10.75 1.94 -5.59
N ALA A 198 10.18 3.11 -5.88
CA ALA A 198 10.90 4.18 -6.58
C ALA A 198 12.10 4.70 -5.76
N PHE A 199 11.92 4.91 -4.46
CA PHE A 199 12.98 5.29 -3.53
C PHE A 199 14.09 4.23 -3.48
N ALA A 200 13.72 2.94 -3.41
CA ALA A 200 14.67 1.84 -3.46
C ALA A 200 15.43 1.77 -4.79
N ALA A 201 14.78 2.09 -5.93
CA ALA A 201 15.44 2.20 -7.22
C ALA A 201 16.49 3.32 -7.23
N GLY A 202 16.19 4.47 -6.60
CA GLY A 202 17.16 5.56 -6.43
C GLY A 202 18.34 5.18 -5.53
N LEU A 203 18.14 4.27 -4.58
CA LEU A 203 19.21 3.72 -3.73
C LEU A 203 20.05 2.65 -4.42
N ALA A 204 19.49 1.99 -5.44
CA ALA A 204 19.95 0.70 -5.95
C ALA A 204 21.37 0.74 -6.53
N GLU A 205 21.89 1.87 -6.98
CA GLU A 205 23.28 1.95 -7.48
C GLU A 205 24.33 1.73 -6.37
N ARG A 206 23.97 2.05 -5.12
CA ARG A 206 24.90 2.09 -3.99
C ARG A 206 24.54 1.14 -2.87
N LEU A 207 23.27 0.79 -2.74
CA LEU A 207 22.76 -0.12 -1.73
C LEU A 207 22.00 -1.28 -2.37
N GLU A 208 21.90 -2.40 -1.66
CA GLU A 208 21.27 -3.65 -2.10
C GLU A 208 19.80 -3.69 -1.65
N PRO A 209 18.81 -3.55 -2.55
CA PRO A 209 17.41 -3.67 -2.19
C PRO A 209 17.05 -5.10 -1.77
N VAL A 210 16.31 -5.23 -0.67
CA VAL A 210 15.73 -6.47 -0.16
C VAL A 210 14.25 -6.20 0.08
N PHE A 211 13.41 -6.57 -0.88
CA PHE A 211 11.96 -6.33 -0.76
C PHE A 211 11.31 -7.31 0.22
N LEU A 212 10.44 -6.76 1.07
CA LEU A 212 9.73 -7.46 2.13
C LEU A 212 8.20 -7.49 1.88
N PHE A 213 7.78 -7.63 0.62
CA PHE A 213 6.38 -7.51 0.21
C PHE A 213 5.64 -8.85 0.31
N ASP A 214 4.98 -9.09 1.45
CA ASP A 214 4.23 -10.31 1.74
C ASP A 214 2.71 -10.21 1.45
N ASN A 215 2.34 -9.44 0.43
CA ASN A 215 0.95 -9.25 0.01
C ASN A 215 0.71 -9.78 -1.41
N TRP A 216 -0.56 -9.85 -1.80
CA TRP A 216 -0.99 -10.31 -3.12
C TRP A 216 -2.07 -9.37 -3.66
N PRO A 217 -2.07 -9.05 -4.97
CA PRO A 217 -3.01 -8.10 -5.55
C PRO A 217 -4.44 -8.66 -5.58
N HIS A 218 -5.43 -7.76 -5.42
CA HIS A 218 -6.86 -8.05 -5.52
C HIS A 218 -7.61 -6.79 -5.98
N PRO A 219 -8.61 -6.86 -6.89
CA PRO A 219 -9.39 -5.69 -7.33
C PRO A 219 -9.99 -4.87 -6.17
N ARG A 220 -10.48 -5.59 -5.16
CA ARG A 220 -11.07 -5.04 -3.93
C ARG A 220 -10.11 -5.00 -2.73
N GLY A 221 -8.81 -5.18 -2.95
CA GLY A 221 -7.83 -5.21 -1.87
C GLY A 221 -7.86 -3.94 -1.01
N VAL A 222 -7.76 -4.10 0.32
CA VAL A 222 -7.51 -2.98 1.25
C VAL A 222 -6.18 -2.30 0.92
N VAL A 223 -5.21 -3.10 0.53
CA VAL A 223 -3.91 -2.66 0.03
C VAL A 223 -3.93 -2.78 -1.49
N ALA A 224 -3.75 -1.67 -2.19
CA ALA A 224 -3.66 -1.61 -3.66
C ALA A 224 -2.29 -2.11 -4.16
N SER A 225 -1.91 -3.34 -3.80
CA SER A 225 -0.58 -3.91 -4.03
C SER A 225 -0.26 -4.13 -5.52
N HIS A 226 -1.27 -4.16 -6.39
CA HIS A 226 -1.06 -4.13 -7.84
C HIS A 226 -0.40 -2.82 -8.32
N VAL A 227 -0.60 -1.70 -7.61
CA VAL A 227 0.08 -0.43 -7.93
C VAL A 227 1.55 -0.50 -7.51
N THR A 228 1.85 -1.10 -6.36
CA THR A 228 3.23 -1.40 -5.91
C THR A 228 3.94 -2.32 -6.91
N LEU A 229 3.25 -3.36 -7.38
CA LEU A 229 3.75 -4.29 -8.38
C LEU A 229 4.00 -3.61 -9.74
N ALA A 230 3.09 -2.73 -10.16
CA ALA A 230 3.23 -1.91 -11.36
C ALA A 230 4.43 -0.95 -11.30
N ALA A 231 4.70 -0.37 -10.13
CA ALA A 231 5.89 0.43 -9.90
C ALA A 231 7.17 -0.41 -10.02
N ALA A 232 7.18 -1.64 -9.50
CA ALA A 232 8.32 -2.55 -9.59
C ALA A 232 8.65 -2.90 -11.04
N VAL A 233 7.63 -3.14 -11.86
CA VAL A 233 7.76 -3.32 -13.31
C VAL A 233 8.35 -2.08 -13.98
N SER A 234 7.85 -0.88 -13.65
CA SER A 234 8.34 0.38 -14.22
C SER A 234 9.82 0.63 -13.94
N TYR A 235 10.28 0.37 -12.71
CA TYR A 235 11.67 0.56 -12.28
C TYR A 235 12.59 -0.63 -12.55
N LEU A 236 12.09 -1.74 -13.08
CA LEU A 236 12.88 -2.96 -13.31
C LEU A 236 14.18 -2.72 -14.11
N PRO A 237 14.19 -1.94 -15.21
CA PRO A 237 15.44 -1.67 -15.93
C PRO A 237 16.52 -1.05 -15.06
N ARG A 238 16.14 -0.15 -14.14
CA ARG A 238 17.07 0.51 -13.19
C ARG A 238 17.62 -0.48 -12.18
N PHE A 239 16.80 -1.39 -11.67
CA PHE A 239 17.28 -2.43 -10.75
C PHE A 239 18.29 -3.37 -11.42
N ARG A 240 18.04 -3.78 -12.67
CA ARG A 240 18.95 -4.63 -13.45
C ARG A 240 20.28 -3.92 -13.73
N GLU A 241 20.23 -2.69 -14.21
CA GLU A 241 21.41 -1.84 -14.45
C GLU A 241 22.23 -1.70 -13.17
N ALA A 242 21.59 -1.33 -12.07
CA ALA A 242 22.25 -1.16 -10.79
C ALA A 242 22.83 -2.48 -10.26
N ALA A 243 22.12 -3.60 -10.35
CA ALA A 243 22.62 -4.90 -9.92
C ALA A 243 23.89 -5.33 -10.68
N SER A 244 24.06 -4.91 -11.93
CA SER A 244 25.25 -5.23 -12.73
C SER A 244 26.52 -4.45 -12.35
N THR A 245 26.37 -3.33 -11.65
CA THR A 245 27.46 -2.40 -11.32
C THR A 245 27.66 -2.17 -9.82
N ARG A 246 26.67 -2.51 -9.00
CA ARG A 246 26.69 -2.33 -7.55
C ARG A 246 27.79 -3.16 -6.89
N SER A 247 28.41 -2.60 -5.86
CA SER A 247 29.38 -3.31 -5.03
C SER A 247 28.76 -4.59 -4.41
N PRO A 248 29.49 -5.73 -4.41
CA PRO A 248 29.04 -6.95 -3.74
C PRO A 248 28.97 -6.81 -2.20
N GLN A 249 29.52 -5.73 -1.65
CA GLN A 249 29.47 -5.39 -0.23
C GLN A 249 28.47 -4.26 0.07
N ALA A 250 27.63 -3.89 -0.89
CA ALA A 250 26.66 -2.82 -0.73
C ALA A 250 25.78 -3.03 0.53
N PRO A 251 25.56 -1.97 1.33
CA PRO A 251 24.66 -2.04 2.49
C PRO A 251 23.24 -2.49 2.09
N PRO A 252 22.52 -3.26 2.91
CA PRO A 252 21.16 -3.66 2.60
C PRO A 252 20.15 -2.52 2.82
N VAL A 253 19.11 -2.52 1.99
CA VAL A 253 17.90 -1.70 2.12
C VAL A 253 16.71 -2.63 2.21
N PHE A 254 16.14 -2.78 3.39
CA PHE A 254 14.92 -3.55 3.59
C PHE A 254 13.73 -2.68 3.19
N VAL A 255 12.97 -3.08 2.17
CA VAL A 255 11.90 -2.26 1.57
C VAL A 255 10.54 -2.81 1.99
N LEU A 256 9.76 -1.96 2.67
CA LEU A 256 8.41 -2.23 3.13
C LEU A 256 7.40 -1.33 2.41
N ASP A 257 6.20 -1.86 2.23
CA ASP A 257 5.04 -1.08 1.79
C ASP A 257 4.30 -0.58 3.04
N ARG A 258 4.32 0.72 3.30
CA ARG A 258 3.63 1.38 4.41
C ARG A 258 2.13 1.10 4.40
N ASN A 259 1.54 0.98 3.21
CA ASN A 259 0.11 0.75 3.04
C ASN A 259 -0.31 -0.67 3.43
N ARG A 260 0.64 -1.58 3.75
CA ARG A 260 0.35 -2.92 4.29
C ARG A 260 -0.51 -2.88 5.55
N LEU A 261 -0.45 -1.78 6.31
CA LEU A 261 -1.23 -1.54 7.52
C LEU A 261 -2.33 -0.50 7.30
N ASN A 262 -2.82 -0.31 6.07
CA ASN A 262 -3.92 0.60 5.80
C ASN A 262 -5.09 0.37 6.78
N PRO A 263 -5.73 1.45 7.28
CA PRO A 263 -6.89 1.33 8.13
C PRO A 263 -7.96 0.45 7.47
N TYR A 264 -8.51 -0.48 8.24
CA TYR A 264 -9.56 -1.37 7.77
C TYR A 264 -10.50 -1.68 8.91
N THR A 265 -11.79 -1.62 8.59
CA THR A 265 -12.90 -2.07 9.40
C THR A 265 -13.66 -3.05 8.52
N ASP A 266 -14.14 -4.18 9.06
CA ASP A 266 -14.83 -5.30 8.38
C ASP A 266 -15.88 -4.84 7.34
N ASP A 267 -15.40 -4.45 6.16
CA ASP A 267 -16.14 -3.81 5.08
C ASP A 267 -16.50 -4.90 4.05
N SER A 268 -17.79 -4.99 3.75
CA SER A 268 -18.36 -5.96 2.84
C SER A 268 -17.98 -5.76 1.38
N GLU A 269 -17.28 -4.69 1.04
CA GLU A 269 -16.81 -4.42 -0.33
C GLU A 269 -15.29 -4.58 -0.47
N LYS A 270 -14.60 -5.01 0.58
CA LYS A 270 -13.14 -5.06 0.61
C LYS A 270 -12.60 -6.46 0.94
N PHE A 271 -11.48 -6.77 0.31
CA PHE A 271 -10.70 -7.97 0.54
C PHE A 271 -9.50 -7.61 1.42
N ASP A 272 -9.40 -8.19 2.62
CA ASP A 272 -8.30 -7.90 3.55
C ASP A 272 -7.01 -8.62 3.15
N ASN A 273 -6.24 -8.01 2.24
CA ASN A 273 -4.91 -8.46 1.83
C ASN A 273 -3.77 -7.76 2.60
N ARG A 274 -4.04 -7.26 3.82
CA ARG A 274 -3.00 -6.71 4.69
C ARG A 274 -2.05 -7.80 5.17
N CYS A 275 -0.81 -7.42 5.45
CA CYS A 275 0.24 -8.32 5.92
C CYS A 275 1.12 -7.65 6.99
N LEU A 276 1.87 -8.46 7.74
CA LEU A 276 2.85 -7.98 8.71
C LEU A 276 4.24 -7.88 8.08
N ALA A 277 5.01 -6.88 8.48
CA ALA A 277 6.41 -6.74 8.12
C ALA A 277 7.24 -7.93 8.63
N ARG A 278 8.01 -8.52 7.71
CA ARG A 278 8.96 -9.61 7.97
C ARG A 278 10.40 -9.09 7.93
N THR A 279 10.72 -8.23 8.88
CA THR A 279 12.06 -7.66 9.07
C THR A 279 13.05 -8.71 9.57
N PRO A 280 14.36 -8.54 9.34
CA PRO A 280 15.38 -9.44 9.89
C PRO A 280 15.33 -9.46 11.43
N PRO A 281 15.39 -10.63 12.10
CA PRO A 281 15.54 -10.65 13.55
C PRO A 281 16.88 -10.03 13.98
N VAL A 282 17.02 -9.69 15.26
CA VAL A 282 18.27 -9.17 15.85
C VAL A 282 19.49 -10.04 15.51
N SER A 283 19.34 -11.38 15.58
CA SER A 283 20.41 -12.32 15.21
C SER A 283 20.80 -12.19 13.74
N GLY A 284 19.84 -11.90 12.86
CA GLY A 284 20.08 -11.65 11.46
C GLY A 284 20.84 -10.36 11.20
N LEU A 285 20.50 -9.26 11.87
CA LEU A 285 21.26 -8.01 11.77
C LEU A 285 22.71 -8.19 12.24
N LYS A 286 22.91 -8.91 13.36
CA LYS A 286 24.25 -9.23 13.87
C LYS A 286 25.06 -10.08 12.88
N ALA A 287 24.44 -11.11 12.28
CA ALA A 287 25.09 -11.95 11.27
C ALA A 287 25.49 -11.16 10.01
N LEU A 288 24.76 -10.09 9.69
CA LEU A 288 25.10 -9.17 8.61
C LEU A 288 26.15 -8.11 8.99
N GLY A 289 26.57 -8.06 10.26
CA GLY A 289 27.48 -7.04 10.79
C GLY A 289 26.85 -5.65 10.89
N ILE A 290 25.52 -5.56 10.97
CA ILE A 290 24.80 -4.29 11.04
C ILE A 290 24.83 -3.76 12.47
N SER A 291 25.39 -2.57 12.65
CA SER A 291 25.43 -1.83 13.92
C SER A 291 24.64 -0.52 13.86
N GLN A 292 24.24 -0.07 12.67
CA GLN A 292 23.52 1.17 12.45
C GLN A 292 22.32 0.92 11.52
N LEU A 293 21.12 1.35 11.94
CA LEU A 293 19.90 1.21 11.15
C LEU A 293 19.22 2.56 10.98
N LEU A 294 18.95 2.93 9.73
CA LEU A 294 18.16 4.11 9.38
C LEU A 294 16.75 3.70 8.98
N TYR A 295 15.76 4.02 9.83
CA TYR A 295 14.36 3.93 9.47
C TYR A 295 13.98 5.12 8.57
N VAL A 296 13.50 4.85 7.36
CA VAL A 296 13.09 5.90 6.42
C VAL A 296 11.57 5.97 6.41
N SER A 297 11.03 7.12 6.82
CA SER A 297 9.60 7.41 6.80
C SER A 297 9.26 8.44 5.73
N SER A 298 7.96 8.59 5.42
CA SER A 298 7.52 9.56 4.41
C SER A 298 7.79 11.01 4.81
N LYS A 299 7.47 11.37 6.06
CA LYS A 299 7.61 12.71 6.64
C LYS A 299 8.03 12.64 8.11
N ALA A 300 8.54 13.75 8.64
CA ALA A 300 9.12 13.82 9.99
C ALA A 300 8.18 13.35 11.12
N GLU A 301 6.88 13.64 10.97
CA GLU A 301 5.84 13.29 11.94
C GLU A 301 5.32 11.86 11.78
N THR A 302 5.75 11.15 10.74
CA THR A 302 5.30 9.78 10.50
C THR A 302 5.90 8.89 11.58
N GLN A 303 5.05 8.48 12.52
CA GLN A 303 5.36 7.44 13.50
C GLN A 303 5.77 6.15 12.78
N GLU A 304 6.63 5.33 13.38
CA GLU A 304 6.91 4.00 12.83
C GLU A 304 5.64 3.13 12.69
N GLY A 305 5.67 2.15 11.78
CA GLY A 305 4.58 1.18 11.66
C GLY A 305 4.38 0.38 12.95
N ASP A 306 3.13 0.11 13.31
CA ASP A 306 2.76 -0.62 14.52
C ASP A 306 3.31 -2.05 14.57
N ASP A 307 3.60 -2.63 13.41
CA ASP A 307 4.17 -3.96 13.24
C ASP A 307 5.70 -3.99 13.23
N VAL A 308 6.38 -2.84 13.20
CA VAL A 308 7.86 -2.75 13.19
C VAL A 308 8.44 -2.17 14.47
N ILE A 309 7.65 -1.46 15.29
CA ILE A 309 8.18 -0.83 16.52
C ILE A 309 8.83 -1.82 17.47
N ALA A 310 8.24 -3.01 17.65
CA ALA A 310 8.81 -4.05 18.50
C ALA A 310 10.21 -4.49 18.04
N ASP A 311 10.44 -4.56 16.73
CA ASP A 311 11.75 -4.90 16.20
C ASP A 311 12.74 -3.76 16.37
N LEU A 312 12.32 -2.51 16.10
CA LEU A 312 13.19 -1.33 16.27
C LEU A 312 13.67 -1.21 17.72
N VAL A 313 12.78 -1.44 18.69
CA VAL A 313 13.12 -1.54 20.11
C VAL A 313 14.09 -2.69 20.36
N ALA A 314 13.84 -3.87 19.81
CA ALA A 314 14.72 -5.03 19.97
C ALA A 314 16.12 -4.78 19.39
N TYR A 315 16.23 -4.10 18.24
CA TYR A 315 17.51 -3.70 17.65
C TYR A 315 18.26 -2.73 18.56
N SER A 316 17.57 -1.69 19.06
CA SER A 316 18.16 -0.72 19.98
C SER A 316 18.66 -1.39 21.26
N ASN A 317 17.86 -2.29 21.85
CA ASN A 317 18.25 -3.05 23.05
C ASN A 317 19.44 -4.00 22.78
N ALA A 318 19.63 -4.41 21.53
CA ALA A 318 20.75 -5.24 21.11
C ALA A 318 22.01 -4.44 20.72
N GLY A 319 21.99 -3.11 20.89
CA GLY A 319 23.13 -2.22 20.63
C GLY A 319 23.22 -1.69 19.20
N VAL A 320 22.18 -1.86 18.37
CA VAL A 320 22.11 -1.21 17.05
C VAL A 320 21.70 0.25 17.24
N ASP A 321 22.47 1.19 16.68
CA ASP A 321 22.10 2.61 16.63
C ASP A 321 20.96 2.83 15.64
N VAL A 322 19.74 2.91 16.17
CA VAL A 322 18.52 3.13 15.38
C VAL A 322 18.20 4.61 15.32
N LYS A 323 18.18 5.16 14.10
CA LYS A 323 17.79 6.53 13.81
C LYS A 323 16.68 6.54 12.77
N THR A 324 15.99 7.68 12.63
CA THR A 324 14.99 7.87 11.57
C THR A 324 15.41 8.98 10.63
N VAL A 325 14.95 8.98 9.39
CA VAL A 325 15.00 10.12 8.47
C VAL A 325 13.69 10.19 7.70
N ALA A 326 13.21 11.41 7.46
CA ALA A 326 12.07 11.60 6.58
C ALA A 326 12.55 11.72 5.14
N ALA A 327 11.91 11.05 4.20
CA ALA A 327 12.18 11.23 2.77
C ALA A 327 12.01 12.72 2.36
N THR A 328 11.08 13.45 2.99
CA THR A 328 10.89 14.90 2.79
C THR A 328 12.02 15.80 3.31
N ASP A 329 12.99 15.25 4.05
CA ASP A 329 14.22 16.00 4.40
C ASP A 329 15.11 16.20 3.18
N PHE A 330 14.89 15.42 2.11
CA PHE A 330 15.54 15.56 0.82
C PHE A 330 14.62 16.34 -0.14
N ARG A 331 15.09 17.50 -0.57
CA ARG A 331 14.33 18.44 -1.42
C ARG A 331 15.17 18.89 -2.59
N ALA A 332 14.52 19.20 -3.71
CA ALA A 332 15.17 19.87 -4.82
C ALA A 332 15.66 21.26 -4.39
N GLU A 333 16.79 21.70 -4.94
CA GLU A 333 17.40 23.00 -4.61
C GLU A 333 16.46 24.20 -4.85
N ASP A 334 15.64 24.12 -5.91
CA ASP A 334 14.69 25.18 -6.29
C ASP A 334 13.32 25.06 -5.61
N ALA A 335 13.11 24.05 -4.74
CA ALA A 335 11.81 23.78 -4.11
C ALA A 335 11.61 24.49 -2.76
N LEU A 336 12.59 25.27 -2.29
CA LEU A 336 12.45 26.10 -1.10
C LEU A 336 11.90 27.47 -1.49
N PRO A 337 10.97 28.06 -0.71
CA PRO A 337 10.63 29.46 -0.89
C PRO A 337 11.94 30.25 -0.81
N THR A 338 12.26 31.01 -1.87
CA THR A 338 13.23 32.09 -1.74
C THR A 338 12.84 32.89 -0.49
N PRO A 339 13.75 33.15 0.46
CA PRO A 339 13.45 34.06 1.55
C PRO A 339 12.88 35.32 0.90
N ASP A 340 11.64 35.69 1.26
CA ASP A 340 11.04 36.91 0.73
C ASP A 340 12.10 38.01 0.85
N PRO A 341 12.45 38.72 -0.24
CA PRO A 341 13.25 39.93 -0.07
C PRO A 341 12.45 40.78 0.90
N VAL A 342 13.05 41.06 2.07
CA VAL A 342 12.44 41.91 3.09
C VAL A 342 12.27 43.29 2.47
N ALA A 343 11.14 43.49 1.80
CA ALA A 343 10.66 44.77 1.31
C ALA A 343 9.72 45.32 2.39
N PRO A 344 10.04 46.47 3.00
CA PRO A 344 9.17 47.08 3.97
C PRO A 344 7.91 47.59 3.24
N GLY A 345 6.80 46.86 3.41
CA GLY A 345 5.44 47.33 3.12
C GLY A 345 4.90 46.98 1.74
N ALA A 346 4.25 45.82 1.61
CA ALA A 346 3.16 45.63 0.65
C ALA A 346 2.20 44.54 1.13
N ARG A 347 0.91 44.88 1.19
CA ARG A 347 -0.21 44.04 1.63
C ARG A 347 -0.70 43.12 0.50
N ASP A 348 -1.25 41.98 0.93
CA ASP A 348 -2.34 41.21 0.33
C ASP A 348 -2.53 41.21 -1.19
N ALA A 349 -2.19 40.07 -1.81
CA ALA A 349 -3.03 39.45 -2.82
C ALA A 349 -2.78 37.94 -2.82
N GLY A 350 -3.79 37.17 -2.40
CA GLY A 350 -3.73 35.71 -2.34
C GLY A 350 -3.42 35.10 -3.70
N ALA A 351 -2.29 34.41 -3.80
CA ALA A 351 -1.97 33.53 -4.91
C ALA A 351 -2.49 32.11 -4.61
N PRO A 352 -3.17 31.46 -5.56
CA PRO A 352 -3.69 30.12 -5.37
C PRO A 352 -2.53 29.11 -5.30
N ILE A 353 -2.54 28.27 -4.26
CA ILE A 353 -1.66 27.10 -4.17
C ILE A 353 -2.02 26.16 -5.33
N ALA A 354 -1.16 26.13 -6.35
CA ALA A 354 -1.30 25.23 -7.48
C ALA A 354 -1.23 23.77 -7.00
N LYS A 355 -2.38 23.08 -7.01
CA LYS A 355 -2.45 21.61 -6.97
C LYS A 355 -1.97 21.07 -8.31
N GLY A 356 -0.68 20.82 -8.42
CA GLY A 356 -0.03 20.27 -9.61
C GLY A 356 1.47 20.46 -9.49
N GLY A 357 2.12 19.63 -8.67
CA GLY A 357 3.56 19.70 -8.44
C GLY A 357 4.30 19.43 -9.73
N ALA A 358 4.81 20.48 -10.37
CA ALA A 358 5.79 20.33 -11.42
C ALA A 358 7.00 19.57 -10.84
N VAL A 359 7.42 18.49 -11.50
CA VAL A 359 8.62 17.76 -11.12
C VAL A 359 9.81 18.71 -11.33
N HIS A 360 10.42 19.16 -10.23
CA HIS A 360 11.63 19.99 -10.30
C HIS A 360 12.77 19.15 -10.88
N ALA A 361 13.42 19.66 -11.93
CA ALA A 361 14.51 18.99 -12.64
C ALA A 361 15.89 19.11 -11.97
N GLY A 362 15.96 19.75 -10.80
CA GLY A 362 17.20 19.98 -10.05
C GLY A 362 17.59 18.83 -9.11
N PRO A 363 18.87 18.75 -8.71
CA PRO A 363 19.35 17.76 -7.74
C PRO A 363 18.65 17.90 -6.38
N TYR A 364 18.47 16.76 -5.70
CA TYR A 364 17.90 16.70 -4.36
C TYR A 364 19.01 16.67 -3.31
N TYR A 365 18.82 17.42 -2.24
CA TYR A 365 19.77 17.50 -1.14
C TYR A 365 19.09 17.41 0.23
N TYR A 366 19.80 16.88 1.23
CA TYR A 366 19.38 16.93 2.62
C TYR A 366 19.31 18.39 3.07
N GLY A 367 18.16 18.85 3.52
CA GLY A 367 17.91 20.27 3.81
C GLY A 367 17.72 21.16 2.59
N GLY A 368 17.69 20.59 1.38
CA GLY A 368 17.37 21.29 0.14
C GLY A 368 18.49 22.12 -0.47
N TYR A 369 19.74 22.03 -0.01
CA TYR A 369 20.87 22.72 -0.66
C TYR A 369 22.12 21.84 -0.70
N GLY A 370 22.99 22.04 -1.70
CA GLY A 370 24.25 21.30 -1.81
C GLY A 370 25.13 21.44 -0.57
N HIS A 371 25.20 22.63 0.03
CA HIS A 371 26.02 22.90 1.21
C HIS A 371 25.46 22.28 2.50
N THR A 372 24.17 21.97 2.57
CA THR A 372 23.55 21.26 3.70
C THR A 372 23.53 19.75 3.50
N HIS A 373 23.81 19.25 2.30
CA HIS A 373 23.76 17.82 2.00
C HIS A 373 24.68 16.98 2.91
N LEU A 374 25.96 17.35 2.98
CA LEU A 374 26.96 16.64 3.79
C LEU A 374 26.77 16.82 5.30
N ALA A 375 25.95 17.79 5.72
CA ALA A 375 25.55 17.97 7.12
C ALA A 375 24.95 16.70 7.72
N PHE A 376 24.28 15.91 6.89
CA PHE A 376 23.60 14.67 7.30
C PHE A 376 24.55 13.75 8.07
N ILE A 377 25.74 13.48 7.53
CA ILE A 377 26.69 12.54 8.12
C ILE A 377 27.15 12.99 9.52
N HIS A 378 27.33 14.31 9.70
CA HIS A 378 27.68 14.89 10.99
C HIS A 378 26.50 14.88 11.96
N ALA A 379 25.31 15.32 11.52
CA ALA A 379 24.11 15.37 12.36
C ALA A 379 23.73 13.98 12.90
N TYR A 380 23.90 12.93 12.08
CA TYR A 380 23.61 11.56 12.47
C TYR A 380 24.74 10.91 13.28
N GLY A 381 25.88 11.58 13.49
CA GLY A 381 27.00 11.06 14.28
C GLY A 381 27.76 9.93 13.58
N TRP A 382 27.75 9.95 12.24
CA TRP A 382 28.22 8.86 11.38
C TRP A 382 29.51 9.19 10.63
N GLY A 383 30.00 10.42 10.77
CA GLY A 383 31.29 10.87 10.26
C GLY A 383 32.32 11.01 11.37
N THR A 384 33.60 10.95 10.98
CA THR A 384 34.76 11.22 11.83
C THR A 384 35.57 12.38 11.26
N PRO A 385 35.96 13.38 12.08
CA PRO A 385 35.53 13.63 13.46
C PRO A 385 34.10 14.18 13.56
N ALA A 386 33.50 14.08 14.75
CA ALA A 386 32.23 14.74 15.06
C ALA A 386 32.44 16.26 15.13
N ALA A 387 32.37 16.94 13.99
CA ALA A 387 32.37 18.39 13.95
C ALA A 387 31.03 18.95 14.46
N PRO A 388 31.03 20.07 15.22
CA PRO A 388 29.80 20.76 15.58
C PRO A 388 29.17 21.34 14.30
N PHE A 389 28.24 20.57 13.70
CA PHE A 389 27.50 21.02 12.54
C PHE A 389 26.10 21.48 12.98
N ARG A 390 25.68 22.65 12.50
CA ARG A 390 24.32 23.15 12.74
C ARG A 390 23.37 22.46 11.77
N THR A 391 22.58 21.52 12.26
CA THR A 391 21.54 20.88 11.45
C THR A 391 20.61 21.94 10.84
N PRO A 392 20.25 21.83 9.54
CA PRO A 392 19.26 22.72 8.94
C PRO A 392 17.97 22.75 9.76
N THR A 393 17.27 23.89 9.82
CA THR A 393 16.02 24.01 10.58
C THR A 393 14.83 23.39 9.86
N ASN A 394 14.96 23.12 8.57
CA ASN A 394 13.91 22.62 7.67
C ASN A 394 13.93 21.08 7.50
N VAL A 395 14.72 20.35 8.30
CA VAL A 395 14.79 18.89 8.30
C VAL A 395 14.32 18.31 9.63
N SER A 396 13.89 17.05 9.59
CA SER A 396 13.50 16.31 10.79
C SER A 396 14.66 16.16 11.78
N ARG A 397 14.33 16.06 13.07
CA ARG A 397 15.29 15.74 14.14
C ARG A 397 15.52 14.23 14.27
N GLY A 398 15.50 13.51 13.16
CA GLY A 398 15.57 12.06 13.15
C GLY A 398 16.88 11.47 13.71
N PHE A 399 17.95 12.27 13.74
CA PHE A 399 19.21 11.92 14.40
C PHE A 399 19.09 11.70 15.93
N ALA A 400 18.11 12.32 16.57
CA ALA A 400 17.82 12.23 17.99
C ALA A 400 16.75 11.16 18.32
N TYR A 401 16.14 10.55 17.31
CA TYR A 401 15.14 9.51 17.49
C TYR A 401 15.71 8.33 18.26
N ARG A 402 14.90 7.78 19.17
CA ARG A 402 15.12 6.50 19.82
C ARG A 402 13.79 5.75 19.80
N PRO A 403 13.76 4.47 19.40
CA PRO A 403 12.53 3.70 19.42
C PRO A 403 12.06 3.52 20.85
N VAL A 404 10.79 3.83 21.12
CA VAL A 404 10.17 3.70 22.44
C VAL A 404 9.14 2.57 22.38
N PRO A 405 9.20 1.59 23.30
CA PRO A 405 8.19 0.54 23.39
C PRO A 405 6.78 1.13 23.45
N ARG A 406 5.88 0.62 22.62
CA ARG A 406 4.47 1.03 22.57
C ARG A 406 3.60 -0.21 22.41
N ALA A 407 2.48 -0.24 23.13
CA ALA A 407 1.47 -1.28 22.94
C ALA A 407 0.84 -1.11 21.55
N THR A 408 0.85 -2.18 20.75
CA THR A 408 0.22 -2.22 19.43
C THR A 408 -0.65 -3.46 19.32
N ILE A 409 -1.59 -3.46 18.40
CA ILE A 409 -2.45 -4.63 18.14
C ILE A 409 -1.68 -5.88 17.65
N PHE A 410 -0.40 -5.71 17.30
CA PHE A 410 0.50 -6.77 16.82
C PHE A 410 1.50 -7.24 17.87
N SER A 411 1.59 -6.54 19.00
CA SER A 411 2.51 -6.85 20.09
C SER A 411 1.75 -7.54 21.20
N PRO A 412 1.99 -8.84 21.46
CA PRO A 412 1.39 -9.49 22.62
C PRO A 412 1.90 -8.84 23.90
N SER A 413 1.05 -8.76 24.93
CA SER A 413 1.46 -8.39 26.28
C SER A 413 2.50 -9.39 26.77
N ALA A 414 3.75 -8.95 26.88
CA ALA A 414 4.94 -9.70 27.33
C ALA A 414 5.49 -10.78 26.37
N GLY A 415 6.61 -10.47 25.71
CA GLY A 415 7.63 -11.43 25.28
C GLY A 415 7.33 -12.37 24.11
N ALA A 416 6.11 -12.41 23.57
CA ALA A 416 5.76 -13.28 22.44
C ALA A 416 6.06 -12.65 21.07
N THR A 417 6.31 -13.52 20.08
CA THR A 417 6.48 -13.18 18.66
C THR A 417 5.27 -12.41 18.12
N LYS A 418 5.50 -11.50 17.16
CA LYS A 418 4.43 -10.72 16.50
C LYS A 418 3.26 -11.63 16.13
N SER A 419 2.05 -11.25 16.52
CA SER A 419 0.83 -12.03 16.23
C SER A 419 -0.15 -11.20 15.42
N LYS A 420 -0.78 -11.81 14.41
CA LYS A 420 -1.90 -11.20 13.70
C LYS A 420 -3.10 -11.10 14.66
N PRO A 421 -3.73 -9.93 14.86
CA PRO A 421 -4.98 -9.85 15.58
C PRO A 421 -6.07 -10.61 14.83
N ALA A 422 -7.11 -11.06 15.55
CA ALA A 422 -8.21 -11.82 14.94
C ALA A 422 -8.82 -11.08 13.75
N GLY A 423 -8.98 -11.75 12.61
CA GLY A 423 -9.51 -11.17 11.38
C GLY A 423 -8.51 -10.37 10.53
N PHE A 424 -7.27 -10.14 10.99
CA PHE A 424 -6.28 -9.42 10.19
C PHE A 424 -5.73 -10.29 9.06
N GLY A 425 -5.85 -9.81 7.82
CA GLY A 425 -5.37 -10.55 6.65
C GLY A 425 -6.14 -11.85 6.46
N GLN A 426 -7.44 -11.85 6.76
CA GLN A 426 -8.32 -13.00 6.63
C GLN A 426 -9.54 -12.67 5.79
N VAL A 427 -10.08 -13.69 5.12
CA VAL A 427 -11.32 -13.62 4.35
C VAL A 427 -12.25 -14.76 4.71
N SER A 428 -13.54 -14.55 4.51
CA SER A 428 -14.55 -15.59 4.74
C SER A 428 -14.78 -16.35 3.44
N THR A 429 -14.44 -17.62 3.39
CA THR A 429 -14.70 -18.52 2.25
C THR A 429 -15.98 -19.32 2.48
N VAL A 430 -16.79 -19.47 1.43
CA VAL A 430 -18.00 -20.29 1.46
C VAL A 430 -17.63 -21.66 0.93
N VAL A 431 -17.85 -22.69 1.76
CA VAL A 431 -17.46 -24.06 1.49
C VAL A 431 -18.70 -24.95 1.47
N ASN A 432 -18.83 -25.78 0.45
CA ASN A 432 -19.86 -26.82 0.40
C ASN A 432 -19.50 -27.95 1.38
N ARG A 433 -20.37 -28.24 2.36
CA ARG A 433 -20.15 -29.22 3.44
C ARG A 433 -19.95 -30.64 2.92
N SER A 434 -20.67 -31.02 1.87
CA SER A 434 -20.65 -32.38 1.34
C SER A 434 -19.38 -32.70 0.55
N THR A 435 -18.80 -31.70 -0.11
CA THR A 435 -17.63 -31.86 -1.00
C THR A 435 -16.35 -31.25 -0.42
N GLY A 436 -16.46 -30.38 0.58
CA GLY A 436 -15.35 -29.55 1.06
C GLY A 436 -14.87 -28.50 0.05
N ARG A 437 -15.57 -28.33 -1.07
CA ARG A 437 -15.17 -27.42 -2.15
C ARG A 437 -15.54 -25.99 -1.82
N VAL A 438 -14.60 -25.06 -2.04
CA VAL A 438 -14.86 -23.62 -1.97
C VAL A 438 -15.72 -23.21 -3.16
N VAL A 439 -16.88 -22.62 -2.88
CA VAL A 439 -17.86 -22.18 -3.88
C VAL A 439 -17.94 -20.66 -4.03
N GLY A 440 -17.29 -19.91 -3.13
CA GLY A 440 -17.18 -18.46 -3.24
C GLY A 440 -16.47 -17.82 -2.05
N VAL A 441 -16.45 -16.50 -2.04
CA VAL A 441 -15.98 -15.68 -0.92
C VAL A 441 -17.11 -14.77 -0.46
N GLN A 442 -17.20 -14.57 0.85
CA GLN A 442 -18.04 -13.54 1.44
C GLN A 442 -17.16 -12.38 1.87
N PHE A 443 -17.32 -11.26 1.19
CA PHE A 443 -16.72 -10.00 1.62
C PHE A 443 -17.54 -9.46 2.79
N GLY A 444 -16.92 -9.43 3.96
CA GLY A 444 -17.40 -8.79 5.18
C GLY A 444 -18.70 -9.32 5.83
N ARG A 445 -18.85 -8.85 7.07
CA ARG A 445 -19.78 -9.26 8.14
C ARG A 445 -19.47 -10.64 8.72
N SER A 446 -18.41 -10.65 9.54
CA SER A 446 -18.32 -11.60 10.65
C SER A 446 -19.63 -11.66 11.44
N GLY A 447 -20.27 -12.83 11.44
CA GLY A 447 -21.41 -13.12 12.30
C GLY A 447 -20.93 -13.21 13.76
N SER A 448 -20.87 -12.09 14.47
CA SER A 448 -21.02 -12.09 15.93
C SER A 448 -22.40 -11.54 16.27
N TYR A 449 -23.37 -12.44 16.43
CA TYR A 449 -24.57 -12.13 17.20
C TYR A 449 -24.22 -12.07 18.70
N GLY A 450 -24.59 -10.97 19.38
CA GLY A 450 -24.70 -10.85 20.86
C GLY A 450 -23.43 -10.35 21.58
N ARG A 451 -23.46 -9.32 22.43
CA ARG A 451 -24.49 -9.00 23.43
C ARG A 451 -24.83 -7.51 23.46
N GLY A 452 -26.09 -7.17 23.19
CA GLY A 452 -26.68 -5.97 23.77
C GLY A 452 -26.88 -6.21 25.25
N SER A 453 -26.26 -5.39 26.10
CA SER A 453 -26.65 -5.28 27.50
C SER A 453 -28.00 -4.59 27.56
N SER A 454 -29.06 -5.37 27.67
CA SER A 454 -30.33 -4.90 28.23
C SER A 454 -30.06 -4.52 29.68
N TRP A 455 -30.08 -3.23 29.98
CA TRP A 455 -30.34 -2.75 31.33
C TRP A 455 -31.87 -2.66 31.47
N GLY A 456 -32.41 -3.59 32.26
CA GLY A 456 -33.78 -3.60 32.73
C GLY A 456 -33.76 -4.20 34.12
N GLY A 457 -33.91 -3.33 35.12
CA GLY A 457 -33.81 -3.61 36.55
C GLY A 457 -33.55 -2.33 37.31
#